data_AF-A0A7X6XBB4-F1
#
_entry.id   AF-A0A7X6XBB4-F1
#
_cell.length_a   1.000
_cell.length_b   1.000
_cell.length_c   1.000
_cell.angle_alpha   90.00
_cell.angle_beta   90.00
_cell.angle_gamma   90.00
#
_symmetry.space_group_name_H-M   'P 1'
#
loop_
_entity.id
_entity.type
_entity.pdbx_description
1 polymer ?
#
loop_
_entity_poly.entity_id
_entity_poly.type
_entity_poly.pdbx_seq_one_letter_code
_entity_poly.pdbx_strand_id
1 'polypeptide(L)'
;MRKNAFTLVELLAVIAILAILIIIALPNILKMYNDAQKKVFLQNAQNVNKAAKDSYMSHSMNTSSLTQTVYTFNDGILNTSGNVEMNLTGKKPENGQLVLLADGRTALAFYNGKYCATKSFDSDEVLINSIDEEECNLENIPMGDIVSGCYDFDMSNGTIYSYNYYNYDTNSYCPTDVVIPSTINGVTVKSISGYSFSWRNLESISIPSTVTYIDIFAFS
;
A
#
# COMPACT_ATOMS: atom_id res chain seq x y z
N MET A 1 -14.49 49.08 48.48
CA MET A 1 -13.90 47.92 47.76
C MET A 1 -12.92 48.43 46.73
N ARG A 2 -11.63 48.11 46.87
CA ARG A 2 -10.57 48.53 45.94
C ARG A 2 -10.61 47.57 44.75
N LYS A 3 -11.06 48.03 43.58
CA LYS A 3 -11.07 47.20 42.36
C LYS A 3 -9.65 47.18 41.81
N ASN A 4 -9.03 46.00 41.75
CA ASN A 4 -7.75 45.81 41.09
C ASN A 4 -7.96 46.02 39.59
N ALA A 5 -7.50 47.16 39.06
CA ALA A 5 -7.57 47.47 37.65
C ALA A 5 -6.35 46.83 36.96
N PHE A 6 -6.61 45.96 35.98
CA PHE A 6 -5.56 45.40 35.12
C PHE A 6 -4.95 46.53 34.29
N THR A 7 -3.63 46.58 34.21
CA THR A 7 -2.95 47.56 33.35
C THR A 7 -2.91 47.04 31.91
N LEU A 8 -2.95 47.95 30.93
CA LEU A 8 -2.83 47.58 29.51
C LEU A 8 -1.51 46.87 29.20
N VAL A 9 -0.45 47.18 29.95
CA VAL A 9 0.88 46.57 29.78
C VAL A 9 0.89 45.10 30.21
N GLU A 10 0.21 44.75 31.31
CA GLU A 10 0.09 43.35 31.74
C GLU A 10 -0.68 42.52 30.71
N LEU A 11 -1.76 43.08 30.14
CA LEU A 11 -2.54 42.39 29.11
C LEU A 11 -1.70 42.16 27.84
N LEU A 12 -0.91 43.15 27.43
CA LEU A 12 -0.03 43.04 26.26
C LEU A 12 1.03 41.95 26.46
N ALA A 13 1.66 41.89 27.63
CA ALA A 13 2.66 40.88 27.95
C ALA A 13 2.09 39.46 27.89
N VAL A 14 0.86 39.26 28.39
CA VAL A 14 0.18 37.96 28.35
C VAL A 14 -0.13 37.55 26.92
N ILE A 15 -0.67 38.45 26.10
CA ILE A 15 -0.97 38.16 24.69
C ILE A 15 0.30 37.82 23.92
N ALA A 16 1.41 38.54 24.16
CA ALA A 16 2.69 38.25 23.53
C ALA A 16 3.21 36.85 23.89
N ILE A 17 3.14 36.45 25.16
CA ILE A 17 3.57 35.11 25.60
C ILE A 17 2.65 34.03 25.00
N LEU A 18 1.33 34.23 25.01
CA LEU A 18 0.37 33.27 24.44
C LEU A 18 0.61 33.06 22.94
N ALA A 19 0.91 34.13 22.19
CA ALA A 19 1.22 34.04 20.76
C ALA A 19 2.44 33.14 20.50
N ILE A 20 3.51 33.28 21.30
CA ILE A 20 4.72 32.46 21.18
C ILE A 20 4.41 30.99 21.48
N LEU A 21 3.62 30.71 22.52
CA LEU A 21 3.24 29.35 22.89
C LEU A 21 2.42 28.65 21.80
N ILE A 22 1.47 29.38 21.18
CA ILE A 22 0.63 28.84 20.09
C ILE A 22 1.50 28.47 18.88
N ILE A 23 2.45 29.32 18.49
CA ILE A 23 3.33 29.06 17.34
C ILE A 23 4.12 27.76 17.52
N ILE A 24 4.58 27.45 18.73
CA ILE A 24 5.33 26.22 19.02
C ILE A 24 4.40 25.00 19.05
N ALA A 25 3.19 25.14 19.60
CA ALA A 25 2.28 24.02 19.79
C ALA A 25 1.59 23.55 18.50
N LEU A 26 1.23 24.48 17.60
CA LEU A 26 0.48 24.21 16.38
C LEU A 26 1.10 23.14 15.46
N PRO A 27 2.39 23.19 15.07
CA PRO A 27 2.95 22.19 14.16
C PRO A 27 2.84 20.77 14.71
N ASN A 28 3.02 20.60 16.02
CA ASN A 28 2.91 19.29 16.68
C ASN A 28 1.47 18.78 16.72
N ILE A 29 0.50 19.65 17.01
CA ILE A 29 -0.93 19.31 16.99
C ILE A 29 -1.36 18.90 15.58
N LEU A 30 -0.95 19.65 14.55
CA LEU A 30 -1.26 19.34 13.16
C LEU A 30 -0.65 18.01 12.71
N LYS A 31 0.60 17.72 13.11
CA LYS A 31 1.22 16.42 12.85
C LYS A 31 0.44 15.28 13.50
N MET A 32 0.15 15.40 14.80
CA MET A 32 -0.63 14.40 15.55
C MET A 32 -2.01 14.16 14.91
N TYR A 33 -2.68 15.23 14.47
CA TYR A 33 -3.96 15.12 13.76
C TYR A 33 -3.83 14.35 12.44
N ASN A 34 -2.83 14.69 11.62
CA ASN A 34 -2.58 13.99 10.35
C ASN A 34 -2.22 12.52 10.54
N ASP A 35 -1.40 12.20 11.55
CA ASP A 35 -1.00 10.83 11.89
C ASP A 35 -2.21 10.00 12.37
N ALA A 36 -3.09 10.60 13.18
CA ALA A 36 -4.33 9.96 13.62
C ALA A 36 -5.25 9.64 12.43
N GLN A 37 -5.42 10.59 11.50
CA GLN A 37 -6.21 10.36 10.27
C GLN A 37 -5.61 9.25 9.41
N LYS A 38 -4.28 9.25 9.23
CA LYS A 38 -3.56 8.20 8.49
C LYS A 38 -3.80 6.81 9.11
N LYS A 39 -3.72 6.71 10.45
CA LYS A 39 -3.95 5.46 11.19
C LYS A 39 -5.39 4.96 11.10
N VAL A 40 -6.38 5.85 11.23
CA VAL A 40 -7.79 5.48 11.05
C VAL A 40 -8.04 4.99 9.64
N PHE A 41 -7.46 5.63 8.64
CA PHE A 41 -7.61 5.21 7.26
C PHE A 41 -7.01 3.82 7.00
N LEU A 42 -5.80 3.56 7.50
CA LEU A 42 -5.18 2.23 7.48
C LEU A 42 -6.10 1.17 8.09
N GLN A 43 -6.67 1.45 9.26
CA GLN A 43 -7.57 0.51 9.93
C GLN A 43 -8.85 0.26 9.13
N ASN A 44 -9.42 1.29 8.49
CA ASN A 44 -10.59 1.12 7.63
C ASN A 44 -10.27 0.25 6.40
N ALA A 45 -9.14 0.50 5.73
CA ALA A 45 -8.70 -0.33 4.60
C ALA A 45 -8.49 -1.80 5.01
N GLN A 46 -7.89 -2.04 6.17
CA GLN A 46 -7.73 -3.38 6.75
C GLN A 46 -9.07 -4.05 7.08
N ASN A 47 -10.03 -3.29 7.62
CA ASN A 47 -11.38 -3.80 7.92
C ASN A 47 -12.12 -4.23 6.65
N VAL A 48 -12.01 -3.44 5.57
CA VAL A 48 -12.59 -3.80 4.26
C VAL A 48 -11.92 -5.05 3.71
N ASN A 49 -10.58 -5.12 3.75
CA ASN A 49 -9.84 -6.31 3.31
C ASN A 49 -10.24 -7.56 4.10
N LYS A 50 -10.39 -7.43 5.41
CA LYS A 50 -10.85 -8.50 6.29
C LYS A 50 -12.27 -8.94 5.95
N ALA A 51 -13.19 -7.98 5.79
CA ALA A 51 -14.57 -8.28 5.42
C ALA A 51 -14.66 -9.01 4.08
N ALA A 52 -13.81 -8.67 3.10
CA ALA A 52 -13.71 -9.40 1.83
C ALA A 52 -13.32 -10.87 2.04
N LYS A 53 -12.25 -11.11 2.81
CA LYS A 53 -11.78 -12.46 3.15
C LYS A 53 -12.84 -13.24 3.95
N ASP A 54 -13.50 -12.62 4.93
CA ASP A 54 -14.55 -13.25 5.74
C ASP A 54 -15.76 -13.64 4.86
N SER A 55 -16.18 -12.77 3.94
CA SER A 55 -17.23 -13.06 2.97
C SER A 55 -16.86 -14.20 2.02
N TYR A 56 -15.61 -14.24 1.54
CA TYR A 56 -15.10 -15.36 0.74
C TYR A 56 -15.18 -16.69 1.49
N MET A 57 -14.70 -16.73 2.74
CA MET A 57 -14.69 -17.95 3.56
C MET A 57 -16.10 -18.48 3.84
N SER A 58 -17.10 -17.60 3.98
CA SER A 58 -18.49 -18.01 4.16
C SER A 58 -19.13 -18.55 2.87
N HIS A 59 -18.70 -18.09 1.69
CA HIS A 59 -19.26 -18.51 0.40
C HIS A 59 -18.54 -19.71 -0.22
N SER A 60 -17.22 -19.86 -0.04
CA SER A 60 -16.40 -20.95 -0.62
C SER A 60 -16.74 -22.34 -0.07
N MET A 61 -17.47 -22.41 1.04
CA MET A 61 -18.02 -23.66 1.57
C MET A 61 -19.19 -24.23 0.75
N ASN A 62 -19.77 -23.46 -0.17
CA ASN A 62 -21.01 -23.83 -0.87
C ASN A 62 -20.93 -23.84 -2.41
N THR A 63 -19.87 -23.35 -3.04
CA THR A 63 -19.82 -23.26 -4.52
C THR A 63 -18.45 -23.58 -5.11
N SER A 64 -18.46 -24.44 -6.13
CA SER A 64 -17.32 -24.69 -7.00
C SER A 64 -17.18 -23.53 -7.99
N SER A 65 -15.97 -22.95 -8.07
CA SER A 65 -15.53 -21.92 -9.03
C SER A 65 -15.97 -20.48 -8.78
N LEU A 66 -15.31 -19.80 -7.84
CA LEU A 66 -15.09 -18.35 -7.97
C LEU A 66 -13.83 -18.16 -8.82
N THR A 67 -13.88 -17.39 -9.91
CA THR A 67 -12.70 -17.03 -10.70
C THR A 67 -12.03 -15.78 -10.14
N GLN A 68 -12.83 -14.76 -9.81
CA GLN A 68 -12.41 -13.49 -9.21
C GLN A 68 -13.64 -12.71 -8.72
N THR A 69 -13.53 -11.96 -7.62
CA THR A 69 -14.54 -10.97 -7.20
C THR A 69 -13.90 -9.60 -7.13
N VAL A 70 -14.57 -8.60 -7.70
CA VAL A 70 -14.13 -7.20 -7.66
C VAL A 70 -15.15 -6.39 -6.86
N TYR A 71 -14.65 -5.70 -5.84
CA TYR A 71 -15.39 -4.74 -5.02
C TYR A 71 -14.91 -3.34 -5.40
N THR A 72 -15.83 -2.50 -5.89
CA THR A 72 -15.54 -1.14 -6.33
C THR A 72 -16.28 -0.16 -5.43
N PHE A 73 -15.56 0.83 -4.91
CA PHE A 73 -16.12 1.97 -4.20
C PHE A 73 -16.09 3.18 -5.12
N ASN A 74 -17.25 3.78 -5.34
CA ASN A 74 -17.41 5.06 -6.02
C ASN A 74 -18.20 5.97 -5.09
N ASP A 75 -17.61 7.07 -4.64
CA ASP A 75 -18.21 8.03 -3.70
C ASP A 75 -18.79 7.37 -2.43
N GLY A 76 -18.09 6.37 -1.89
CA GLY A 76 -18.49 5.61 -0.70
C GLY A 76 -19.57 4.54 -0.94
N ILE A 77 -20.03 4.40 -2.19
CA ILE A 77 -21.01 3.40 -2.59
C ILE A 77 -20.29 2.14 -3.06
N LEU A 78 -20.62 1.01 -2.43
CA LEU A 78 -20.07 -0.29 -2.79
C LEU A 78 -20.84 -0.87 -3.99
N ASN A 79 -20.11 -1.19 -5.05
CA ASN A 79 -20.55 -1.97 -6.19
C ASN A 79 -19.74 -3.26 -6.26
N THR A 80 -20.37 -4.38 -6.63
CA THR A 80 -19.72 -5.69 -6.68
C THR A 80 -19.91 -6.35 -8.04
N SER A 81 -18.83 -6.90 -8.60
CA SER A 81 -18.86 -7.61 -9.89
C SER A 81 -18.99 -9.14 -9.72
N GLY A 82 -19.41 -9.62 -8.54
CA GLY A 82 -19.59 -11.05 -8.25
C GLY A 82 -20.69 -11.30 -7.23
N ASN A 83 -21.12 -12.56 -7.08
CA ASN A 83 -22.24 -12.96 -6.23
C ASN A 83 -21.90 -13.05 -4.73
N VAL A 84 -20.85 -12.35 -4.26
CA VAL A 84 -20.37 -12.44 -2.88
C VAL A 84 -20.58 -11.09 -2.21
N GLU A 85 -21.69 -10.96 -1.48
CA GLU A 85 -21.97 -9.76 -0.70
C GLU A 85 -20.96 -9.60 0.45
N MET A 86 -20.55 -8.35 0.68
CA MET A 86 -19.63 -8.00 1.76
C MET A 86 -20.34 -7.20 2.85
N ASN A 87 -20.28 -7.72 4.08
CA ASN A 87 -20.75 -7.00 5.25
C ASN A 87 -19.64 -6.10 5.80
N LEU A 88 -19.75 -4.80 5.53
CA LEU A 88 -18.77 -3.82 5.98
C LEU A 88 -19.12 -3.28 7.37
N THR A 89 -18.09 -3.13 8.20
CA THR A 89 -18.16 -2.40 9.46
C THR A 89 -17.20 -1.21 9.42
N GLY A 90 -17.61 -0.07 9.97
CA GLY A 90 -16.80 1.16 9.98
C GLY A 90 -16.98 2.06 8.76
N LYS A 91 -16.05 3.03 8.59
CA LYS A 91 -16.11 4.02 7.52
C LYS A 91 -15.58 3.38 6.22
N LYS A 92 -16.37 3.49 5.15
CA LYS A 92 -16.01 2.99 3.82
C LYS A 92 -14.96 3.89 3.16
N PRO A 93 -14.12 3.34 2.25
CA PRO A 93 -13.34 4.14 1.31
C PRO A 93 -14.24 5.09 0.53
N GLU A 94 -13.70 6.22 0.10
CA GLU A 94 -14.41 7.13 -0.79
C GLU A 94 -14.40 6.56 -2.20
N ASN A 95 -13.21 6.29 -2.73
CA ASN A 95 -13.03 5.68 -4.04
C ASN A 95 -12.05 4.50 -3.99
N GLY A 96 -12.08 3.67 -5.03
CA GLY A 96 -11.08 2.63 -5.27
C GLY A 96 -11.64 1.23 -5.36
N GLN A 97 -10.75 0.24 -5.38
CA GLN A 97 -11.10 -1.14 -5.70
C GLN A 97 -10.37 -2.13 -4.80
N LEU A 98 -11.03 -3.25 -4.54
CA LEU A 98 -10.43 -4.46 -3.99
C LEU A 98 -10.75 -5.63 -4.91
N VAL A 99 -9.71 -6.35 -5.26
CA VAL A 99 -9.80 -7.59 -6.05
C VAL A 99 -9.50 -8.75 -5.14
N LEU A 100 -10.36 -9.76 -5.18
CA LEU A 100 -10.25 -11.01 -4.45
C LEU A 100 -10.17 -12.16 -5.46
N LEU A 101 -9.10 -12.94 -5.38
CA LEU A 101 -8.89 -14.09 -6.25
C LEU A 101 -9.56 -15.35 -5.69
N ALA A 102 -9.70 -16.35 -6.55
CA ALA A 102 -10.22 -17.67 -6.25
C ALA A 102 -9.50 -18.39 -5.09
N ASP A 103 -8.23 -18.05 -4.84
CA ASP A 103 -7.37 -18.63 -3.80
C ASP A 103 -7.42 -17.86 -2.47
N GLY A 104 -8.23 -16.80 -2.38
CA GLY A 104 -8.37 -15.95 -1.19
C GLY A 104 -7.34 -14.82 -1.09
N ARG A 105 -6.40 -14.68 -2.04
CA ARG A 105 -5.51 -13.52 -2.11
C ARG A 105 -6.28 -12.27 -2.51
N THR A 106 -5.86 -11.13 -1.96
CA THR A 106 -6.50 -9.84 -2.21
C THR A 106 -5.50 -8.78 -2.64
N ALA A 107 -5.87 -7.90 -3.54
CA ALA A 107 -5.19 -6.64 -3.80
C ALA A 107 -6.19 -5.50 -3.62
N LEU A 108 -5.73 -4.34 -3.17
CA LEU A 108 -6.59 -3.17 -3.01
C LEU A 108 -5.83 -1.87 -3.29
N ALA A 109 -6.58 -0.89 -3.79
CA ALA A 109 -6.21 0.51 -3.85
C ALA A 109 -7.45 1.31 -3.41
N PHE A 110 -7.35 2.03 -2.30
CA PHE A 110 -8.44 2.83 -1.76
C PHE A 110 -8.00 4.27 -1.57
N TYR A 111 -8.86 5.21 -1.95
CA TYR A 111 -8.66 6.63 -1.79
C TYR A 111 -9.65 7.20 -0.77
N ASN A 112 -9.21 8.23 -0.01
CA ASN A 112 -10.05 8.91 0.98
C ASN A 112 -10.05 10.44 0.88
N GLY A 113 -9.71 10.98 -0.29
CA GLY A 113 -9.58 12.42 -0.52
C GLY A 113 -8.22 13.01 -0.16
N LYS A 114 -7.29 12.23 0.42
CA LYS A 114 -5.95 12.70 0.78
C LYS A 114 -4.85 11.64 0.68
N TYR A 115 -5.17 10.40 1.05
CA TYR A 115 -4.23 9.29 1.10
C TYR A 115 -4.74 8.14 0.25
N CYS A 116 -3.81 7.36 -0.27
CA CYS A 116 -4.08 6.08 -0.92
C CYS A 116 -3.60 4.93 -0.04
N ALA A 117 -4.49 3.99 0.24
CA ALA A 117 -4.17 2.72 0.87
C ALA A 117 -3.99 1.66 -0.21
N THR A 118 -2.82 1.03 -0.28
CA THR A 118 -2.51 0.04 -1.29
C THR A 118 -2.03 -1.28 -0.67
N LYS A 119 -2.35 -2.39 -1.33
CA LYS A 119 -1.83 -3.72 -1.02
C LYS A 119 -1.84 -4.57 -2.29
N SER A 120 -0.77 -5.32 -2.51
CA SER A 120 -0.63 -6.31 -3.59
C SER A 120 -1.25 -7.66 -3.20
N PHE A 121 -1.37 -8.57 -4.17
CA PHE A 121 -1.78 -9.94 -3.91
C PHE A 121 -0.78 -10.72 -3.04
N ASP A 122 0.50 -10.37 -3.11
CA ASP A 122 1.60 -11.13 -2.51
C ASP A 122 2.09 -10.56 -1.16
N SER A 123 1.55 -9.41 -0.75
CA SER A 123 1.74 -8.84 0.59
C SER A 123 0.48 -9.03 1.45
N ASP A 124 0.64 -9.19 2.76
CA ASP A 124 -0.45 -9.06 3.73
C ASP A 124 -0.55 -7.66 4.34
N GLU A 125 0.43 -6.79 4.09
CA GLU A 125 0.48 -5.43 4.62
C GLU A 125 -0.27 -4.44 3.73
N VAL A 126 -0.95 -3.48 4.37
CA VAL A 126 -1.56 -2.34 3.69
C VAL A 126 -0.67 -1.12 3.91
N LEU A 127 -0.18 -0.54 2.82
CA LEU A 127 0.67 0.64 2.82
C LEU A 127 -0.17 1.90 2.61
N ILE A 128 0.23 3.02 3.20
CA ILE A 128 -0.44 4.31 3.03
C ILE A 128 0.50 5.35 2.44
N ASN A 129 0.17 5.81 1.25
CA ASN A 129 0.90 6.83 0.49
C ASN A 129 0.08 8.10 0.32
N SER A 130 0.76 9.22 0.12
CA SER A 130 0.14 10.50 -0.27
C SER A 130 0.30 10.63 -1.78
N ILE A 131 -0.68 10.11 -2.52
CA ILE A 131 -0.75 10.19 -3.99
C ILE A 131 -2.13 10.71 -4.38
N ASP A 132 -2.21 11.32 -5.55
CA ASP A 132 -3.45 11.87 -6.08
C ASP A 132 -4.44 10.74 -6.44
N GLU A 133 -5.72 11.09 -6.53
CA GLU A 133 -6.80 10.13 -6.77
C GLU A 133 -6.61 9.32 -8.05
N GLU A 134 -6.19 9.97 -9.13
CA GLU A 134 -5.94 9.37 -10.44
C GLU A 134 -4.82 8.33 -10.40
N GLU A 135 -3.87 8.50 -9.49
CA GLU A 135 -2.76 7.57 -9.24
C GLU A 135 -3.12 6.50 -8.20
N CYS A 136 -4.21 6.67 -7.45
CA CYS A 136 -4.68 5.72 -6.44
C CYS A 136 -5.54 4.61 -7.05
N ASN A 137 -4.93 3.81 -7.91
CA ASN A 137 -5.58 2.69 -8.57
C ASN A 137 -4.71 1.43 -8.53
N LEU A 138 -5.29 0.28 -8.86
CA LEU A 138 -4.60 -1.01 -8.82
C LEU A 138 -3.46 -1.13 -9.84
N GLU A 139 -3.49 -0.35 -10.93
CA GLU A 139 -2.46 -0.32 -11.98
C GLU A 139 -1.22 0.46 -11.54
N ASN A 140 -1.40 1.46 -10.67
CA ASN A 140 -0.38 2.39 -10.17
C ASN A 140 0.05 2.12 -8.72
N ILE A 141 -0.33 0.97 -8.14
CA ILE A 141 0.17 0.58 -6.83
C ILE A 141 1.70 0.55 -6.91
N PRO A 142 2.44 1.36 -6.12
CA PRO A 142 3.89 1.31 -6.12
C PRO A 142 4.31 -0.14 -5.88
N MET A 143 4.92 -0.66 -6.92
CA MET A 143 4.97 -2.06 -7.28
C MET A 143 6.06 -2.77 -6.47
N GLY A 144 5.92 -2.74 -5.15
CA GLY A 144 6.83 -3.46 -4.25
C GLY A 144 6.68 -4.98 -4.32
N ASP A 145 5.66 -5.48 -5.01
CA ASP A 145 5.36 -6.91 -5.10
C ASP A 145 4.69 -7.39 -6.42
N ILE A 146 4.26 -6.52 -7.36
CA ILE A 146 3.82 -7.03 -8.69
C ILE A 146 5.04 -7.12 -9.61
N VAL A 147 5.87 -8.12 -9.35
CA VAL A 147 6.82 -8.57 -10.35
C VAL A 147 6.93 -10.11 -10.30
N SER A 148 5.82 -10.81 -10.02
CA SER A 148 5.79 -12.27 -10.19
C SER A 148 6.17 -12.66 -11.63
N GLY A 149 5.75 -11.85 -12.62
CA GLY A 149 6.02 -12.12 -14.03
C GLY A 149 7.36 -11.60 -14.55
N CYS A 150 8.04 -10.64 -13.88
CA CYS A 150 9.40 -10.27 -14.30
C CYS A 150 10.50 -10.99 -13.54
N TYR A 151 10.23 -11.68 -12.43
CA TYR A 151 11.26 -12.46 -11.74
C TYR A 151 10.92 -13.95 -11.81
N ASP A 152 11.77 -14.72 -12.48
CA ASP A 152 11.78 -16.16 -12.28
C ASP A 152 12.49 -16.45 -10.96
N PHE A 153 11.73 -17.01 -10.01
CA PHE A 153 12.13 -17.08 -8.61
C PHE A 153 11.95 -18.48 -8.02
N ASP A 154 13.03 -19.00 -7.42
CA ASP A 154 13.02 -20.28 -6.71
C ASP A 154 12.56 -20.07 -5.26
N MET A 155 11.30 -20.42 -5.01
CA MET A 155 10.66 -20.30 -3.69
C MET A 155 11.29 -21.21 -2.61
N SER A 156 12.02 -22.25 -3.00
CA SER A 156 12.61 -23.20 -2.04
C SER A 156 13.81 -22.61 -1.29
N ASN A 157 14.56 -21.72 -1.95
CA ASN A 157 15.79 -21.13 -1.42
C ASN A 157 15.82 -19.59 -1.45
N GLY A 158 14.83 -18.95 -2.08
CA GLY A 158 14.71 -17.50 -2.15
C GLY A 158 15.62 -16.86 -3.19
N THR A 159 15.78 -17.49 -4.36
CA THR A 159 16.73 -17.06 -5.39
C THR A 159 16.04 -16.54 -6.64
N ILE A 160 16.40 -15.35 -7.10
CA ILE A 160 16.02 -14.85 -8.44
C ILE A 160 17.00 -15.44 -9.45
N TYR A 161 16.51 -16.27 -10.37
CA TYR A 161 17.34 -16.92 -11.38
C TYR A 161 17.14 -16.39 -12.80
N SER A 162 16.17 -15.51 -13.03
CA SER A 162 16.01 -14.77 -14.29
C SER A 162 15.13 -13.54 -14.09
N TYR A 163 15.44 -12.47 -14.80
CA TYR A 163 14.58 -11.31 -14.98
C TYR A 163 13.98 -11.35 -16.38
N ASN A 164 12.66 -11.36 -16.51
CA ASN A 164 12.00 -11.41 -17.81
C ASN A 164 11.98 -10.03 -18.46
N TYR A 165 12.01 -10.03 -19.80
CA TYR A 165 11.85 -8.79 -20.58
C TYR A 165 10.38 -8.34 -20.62
N TYR A 166 9.45 -9.29 -20.58
CA TYR A 166 8.02 -9.07 -20.68
C TYR A 166 7.29 -9.82 -19.57
N ASN A 167 6.36 -9.14 -18.91
CA ASN A 167 5.48 -9.68 -17.90
C ASN A 167 4.18 -10.13 -18.58
N TYR A 168 3.96 -11.45 -18.61
CA TYR A 168 2.75 -12.03 -19.20
C TYR A 168 1.52 -11.92 -18.28
N ASP A 169 1.72 -11.78 -16.97
CA ASP A 169 0.62 -11.63 -16.02
C ASP A 169 -0.07 -10.27 -16.20
N THR A 170 0.71 -9.23 -16.51
CA THR A 170 0.23 -7.85 -16.73
C THR A 170 0.21 -7.43 -18.20
N ASN A 171 0.65 -8.30 -19.11
CA ASN A 171 0.76 -8.03 -20.55
C ASN A 171 1.54 -6.73 -20.86
N SER A 172 2.68 -6.51 -20.19
CA SER A 172 3.51 -5.30 -20.29
C SER A 172 5.02 -5.61 -20.25
N TYR A 173 5.88 -4.68 -20.69
CA TYR A 173 7.33 -4.82 -20.55
C TYR A 173 7.79 -4.59 -19.11
N CYS A 174 8.82 -5.31 -18.71
CA CYS A 174 9.42 -5.17 -17.39
C CYS A 174 10.28 -3.90 -17.31
N PRO A 175 10.25 -3.19 -16.17
CA PRO A 175 10.95 -1.91 -16.03
C PRO A 175 12.48 -2.07 -16.15
N THR A 176 13.15 -1.02 -16.61
CA THR A 176 14.62 -0.93 -16.69
C THR A 176 15.22 -0.27 -15.45
N ASP A 177 14.42 0.47 -14.67
CA ASP A 177 14.70 0.95 -13.33
C ASP A 177 14.29 -0.08 -12.28
N VAL A 178 15.19 -1.03 -12.01
CA VAL A 178 14.86 -2.22 -11.23
C VAL A 178 14.95 -1.94 -9.73
N VAL A 179 13.84 -2.17 -9.03
CA VAL A 179 13.85 -2.32 -7.57
C VAL A 179 13.64 -3.79 -7.24
N ILE A 180 14.66 -4.45 -6.71
CA ILE A 180 14.54 -5.84 -6.26
C ILE A 180 13.71 -5.83 -4.97
N PRO A 181 12.59 -6.58 -4.92
CA PRO A 181 11.78 -6.63 -3.72
C PRO A 181 12.47 -7.47 -2.63
N SER A 182 12.22 -7.16 -1.36
CA SER A 182 12.75 -7.96 -0.24
C SER A 182 12.11 -9.35 -0.14
N THR A 183 10.96 -9.54 -0.77
CA THR A 183 10.15 -10.76 -0.79
C THR A 183 9.54 -10.95 -2.18
N ILE A 184 9.39 -12.19 -2.63
CA ILE A 184 8.60 -12.55 -3.82
C ILE A 184 7.71 -13.73 -3.41
N ASN A 185 6.40 -13.65 -3.69
CA ASN A 185 5.41 -14.66 -3.27
C ASN A 185 5.50 -15.00 -1.76
N GLY A 186 5.74 -13.99 -0.91
CA GLY A 186 5.88 -14.16 0.55
C GLY A 186 7.20 -14.82 1.01
N VAL A 187 8.09 -15.21 0.10
CA VAL A 187 9.41 -15.76 0.43
C VAL A 187 10.48 -14.67 0.33
N THR A 188 11.33 -14.56 1.34
CA THR A 188 12.44 -13.59 1.34
C THR A 188 13.40 -13.82 0.18
N VAL A 189 13.68 -12.76 -0.58
CA VAL A 189 14.73 -12.77 -1.61
C VAL A 189 16.09 -12.73 -0.92
N LYS A 190 16.82 -13.82 -1.02
CA LYS A 190 18.13 -14.03 -0.38
C LYS A 190 19.28 -13.94 -1.35
N SER A 191 19.06 -14.35 -2.61
CA SER A 191 20.14 -14.39 -3.58
C SER A 191 19.70 -14.16 -5.03
N ILE A 192 20.69 -13.84 -5.87
CA ILE A 192 20.53 -13.58 -7.30
C ILE A 192 21.53 -14.43 -8.06
N SER A 193 21.04 -15.31 -8.94
CA SER A 193 21.89 -16.19 -9.75
C SER A 193 22.68 -15.44 -10.82
N GLY A 194 23.64 -16.15 -11.40
CA GLY A 194 24.48 -15.61 -12.46
C GLY A 194 23.66 -15.35 -13.70
N TYR A 195 23.95 -14.22 -14.35
CA TYR A 195 23.27 -13.76 -15.57
C TYR A 195 21.76 -13.46 -15.45
N SER A 196 21.19 -13.43 -14.24
CA SER A 196 19.74 -13.26 -14.06
C SER A 196 19.19 -12.00 -14.75
N PHE A 197 19.93 -10.90 -14.77
CA PHE A 197 19.55 -9.64 -15.40
C PHE A 197 20.42 -9.29 -16.61
N SER A 198 21.15 -10.25 -17.16
CA SER A 198 22.04 -9.97 -18.29
C SER A 198 21.25 -9.53 -19.52
N TRP A 199 21.81 -8.56 -20.25
CA TRP A 199 21.22 -8.03 -21.49
C TRP A 199 19.83 -7.40 -21.28
N ARG A 200 19.58 -6.82 -20.10
CA ARG A 200 18.29 -6.17 -19.77
C ARG A 200 18.28 -4.66 -19.89
N ASN A 201 19.39 -4.04 -20.33
CA ASN A 201 19.51 -2.59 -20.49
C ASN A 201 19.03 -1.80 -19.27
N LEU A 202 19.45 -2.24 -18.08
CA LEU A 202 19.04 -1.61 -16.83
C LEU A 202 19.57 -0.17 -16.74
N GLU A 203 18.71 0.76 -16.37
CA GLU A 203 19.07 2.16 -16.17
C GLU A 203 19.49 2.43 -14.72
N SER A 204 18.82 1.79 -13.77
CA SER A 204 19.15 1.87 -12.36
C SER A 204 18.79 0.57 -11.65
N ILE A 205 19.44 0.32 -10.51
CA ILE A 205 19.13 -0.82 -9.68
C ILE A 205 19.18 -0.49 -8.18
N SER A 206 18.15 -0.90 -7.45
CA SER A 206 18.07 -0.87 -6.00
C SER A 206 17.97 -2.29 -5.45
N ILE A 207 18.90 -2.65 -4.57
CA ILE A 207 19.01 -4.00 -3.98
C ILE A 207 18.70 -3.90 -2.48
N PRO A 208 17.74 -4.68 -1.95
CA PRO A 208 17.36 -4.65 -0.55
C PRO A 208 18.39 -5.39 0.32
N SER A 209 18.43 -5.07 1.61
CA SER A 209 19.36 -5.69 2.57
C SER A 209 19.13 -7.18 2.81
N THR A 210 18.02 -7.74 2.34
CA THR A 210 17.72 -9.18 2.41
C THR A 210 18.55 -10.00 1.43
N VAL A 211 19.03 -9.39 0.34
CA VAL A 211 19.92 -10.06 -0.62
C VAL A 211 21.31 -10.14 -0.02
N THR A 212 21.77 -11.37 0.22
CA THR A 212 23.06 -11.65 0.86
C THR A 212 24.07 -12.29 -0.08
N TYR A 213 23.65 -12.74 -1.27
CA TYR A 213 24.50 -13.34 -2.29
C TYR A 213 24.08 -12.93 -3.69
N ILE A 214 25.04 -12.52 -4.52
CA ILE A 214 24.85 -12.14 -5.93
C ILE A 214 25.95 -12.86 -6.70
N ASP A 215 25.55 -13.72 -7.64
CA ASP A 215 26.49 -14.52 -8.42
C ASP A 215 27.11 -13.71 -9.59
N ILE A 216 28.09 -14.32 -10.26
CA ILE A 216 28.86 -13.70 -11.33
C ILE A 216 27.95 -13.22 -12.47
N PHE A 217 28.23 -12.01 -12.97
CA PHE A 217 27.53 -11.40 -14.09
C PHE A 217 26.01 -11.25 -13.93
N ALA A 218 25.48 -11.26 -12.70
CA ALA A 218 24.05 -11.10 -12.45
C ALA A 218 23.43 -9.87 -13.15
N PHE A 219 24.18 -8.78 -13.35
CA PHE A 219 23.71 -7.50 -13.94
C PHE A 219 24.54 -7.04 -15.15
N SER A 220 25.01 -7.96 -16.00
CA SER A 220 25.91 -7.65 -17.13
C SER A 220 25.24 -7.07 -18.37
#